data_AF-A0A928Y9H9-F1
#
_entry.id   AF-A0A928Y9H9-F1
#
_cell.length_a   1.000
_cell.length_b   1.000
_cell.length_c   1.000
_cell.angle_alpha   90.00
_cell.angle_beta   90.00
_cell.angle_gamma   90.00
#
_symmetry.space_group_name_H-M   'P 1'
#
loop_
_entity.id
_entity.type
_entity.pdbx_description
1 polymer ?
#
loop_
_entity_poly.entity_id
_entity_poly.type
_entity_poly.pdbx_seq_one_letter_code
_entity_poly.pdbx_strand_id
1 'polypeptide(L)'
;MSDYPKLRLLDYQPVYHLGQQMWYLHDPLQLTHYQLVMPPALAQMLLFMDGSRDAAQIHQALCQYLGVELELTIVLDALARMDEACLLDNARSQQRLAAARDEYRAQPFRPPALAKSSYPEQPTRLSALFAEYGRTDNLNGWQPWHGRGLISPHIDYPRGGPVYAKVWQRARQAVLDADLVIIFGTDHKGGLGTFTLTRQHYATPYGVIPTDLELVDRLAEAIGPDNAFAEELHHRHEHSIELSAVWLHHIYQQAGQTPKPLLPVLVGSFHHFMMNGHHPAQDDLLLTALETLKQETAGRKVLAIASVDFAHVGPAFGDEFVMDDGRRAALRQSDDRLVQAIIRGDAAGFYEQITAVQDQNRICGFSPIYLLLQYLGSTEGVQVAYDHCPADAQNHSLVSIAGVLLE
;
A
#
# COMPACT_ATOMS: atom_id res chain seq x y z
N MET A 1 21.61 -23.33 -8.49
CA MET A 1 21.31 -22.21 -9.41
C MET A 1 20.42 -22.74 -10.52
N SER A 2 19.35 -22.03 -10.88
CA SER A 2 18.51 -22.40 -12.03
C SER A 2 19.33 -22.35 -13.32
N ASP A 3 19.09 -23.30 -14.23
CA ASP A 3 19.72 -23.29 -15.57
C ASP A 3 19.30 -22.07 -16.38
N TYR A 4 18.11 -21.51 -16.09
CA TYR A 4 17.57 -20.32 -16.71
C TYR A 4 17.22 -19.28 -15.63
N PRO A 5 18.11 -18.30 -15.37
CA PRO A 5 17.88 -17.28 -14.36
C PRO A 5 16.67 -16.40 -14.69
N LYS A 6 15.75 -16.29 -13.73
CA LYS A 6 14.58 -15.40 -13.78
C LYS A 6 14.60 -14.51 -12.55
N LEU A 7 14.38 -13.21 -12.71
CA LEU A 7 14.28 -12.29 -11.57
C LEU A 7 12.93 -12.42 -10.86
N ARG A 8 12.96 -12.28 -9.53
CA ARG A 8 11.77 -11.88 -8.78
C ARG A 8 11.45 -10.41 -9.08
N LEU A 9 10.27 -9.94 -8.66
CA LEU A 9 9.97 -8.52 -8.65
C LEU A 9 10.83 -7.82 -7.60
N LEU A 10 11.70 -6.90 -8.04
CA LEU A 10 12.64 -6.15 -7.21
C LEU A 10 12.47 -4.66 -7.44
N ASP A 11 12.86 -3.87 -6.45
CA ASP A 11 13.02 -2.43 -6.60
C ASP A 11 14.48 -2.10 -6.94
N TYR A 12 14.67 -1.06 -7.75
CA TYR A 12 16.00 -0.62 -8.18
C TYR A 12 16.20 0.84 -7.83
N GLN A 13 17.32 1.13 -7.15
CA GLN A 13 17.63 2.49 -6.72
C GLN A 13 19.06 2.88 -7.11
N PRO A 14 19.29 4.06 -7.70
CA PRO A 14 20.63 4.57 -7.89
C PRO A 14 21.24 4.94 -6.53
N VAL A 15 22.45 4.45 -6.26
CA VAL A 15 23.20 4.75 -5.03
C VAL A 15 24.63 5.17 -5.36
N TYR A 16 25.24 5.99 -4.52
CA TYR A 16 26.66 6.31 -4.62
C TYR A 16 27.46 5.44 -3.65
N HIS A 17 28.37 4.63 -4.18
CA HIS A 17 29.27 3.81 -3.39
C HIS A 17 30.71 4.09 -3.82
N LEU A 18 31.57 4.49 -2.87
CA LEU A 18 32.97 4.86 -3.12
C LEU A 18 33.13 5.92 -4.24
N GLY A 19 32.21 6.88 -4.31
CA GLY A 19 32.23 7.95 -5.31
C GLY A 19 31.75 7.55 -6.71
N GLN A 20 31.29 6.31 -6.90
CA GLN A 20 30.73 5.84 -8.16
C GLN A 20 29.22 5.62 -8.03
N GLN A 21 28.48 5.98 -9.08
CA GLN A 21 27.05 5.64 -9.17
C GLN A 21 26.90 4.14 -9.46
N MET A 22 26.07 3.48 -8.68
CA MET A 22 25.79 2.04 -8.72
C MET A 22 24.28 1.82 -8.64
N TRP A 23 23.84 0.59 -8.91
CA TRP A 23 22.45 0.16 -8.72
C TRP A 23 22.32 -0.70 -7.48
N TYR A 24 21.49 -0.27 -6.54
CA TYR A 24 21.04 -1.09 -5.43
C TYR A 24 19.82 -1.91 -5.87
N LEU A 25 19.92 -3.23 -5.75
CA LEU A 25 18.83 -4.18 -5.96
C LEU A 25 18.19 -4.45 -4.61
N HIS A 26 17.00 -3.89 -4.41
CA HIS A 26 16.24 -4.01 -3.18
C HIS A 26 15.18 -5.10 -3.32
N ASP A 27 15.24 -6.12 -2.44
CA ASP A 27 14.15 -7.09 -2.31
C ASP A 27 13.06 -6.51 -1.39
N PRO A 28 11.88 -6.16 -1.92
CA PRO A 28 10.81 -5.58 -1.11
C PRO A 28 10.33 -6.54 -0.02
N LEU A 29 10.48 -7.85 -0.25
CA LEU A 29 10.13 -8.85 0.75
C LEU A 29 11.21 -9.03 1.80
N GLN A 30 12.43 -8.51 1.63
CA GLN A 30 13.57 -8.68 2.54
C GLN A 30 13.72 -10.15 3.01
N LEU A 31 13.79 -11.07 2.05
CA LEU A 31 13.96 -12.50 2.33
C LEU A 31 15.32 -12.79 2.97
N THR A 32 16.33 -11.98 2.68
CA THR A 32 17.66 -12.08 3.28
C THR A 32 18.14 -10.71 3.77
N HIS A 33 19.21 -10.70 4.57
CA HIS A 33 19.87 -9.45 5.00
C HIS A 33 20.88 -8.92 3.96
N TYR A 34 21.07 -9.64 2.85
CA TYR A 34 22.02 -9.24 1.84
C TYR A 34 21.53 -7.99 1.09
N GLN A 35 22.43 -7.03 0.94
CA GLN A 35 22.22 -5.85 0.10
C GLN A 35 23.12 -5.97 -1.11
N LEU A 36 22.53 -6.12 -2.30
CA LEU A 36 23.29 -6.26 -3.53
C LEU A 36 23.39 -4.92 -4.25
N VAL A 37 24.61 -4.46 -4.45
CA VAL A 37 24.91 -3.25 -5.22
C VAL A 37 25.74 -3.65 -6.43
N MET A 38 25.31 -3.23 -7.62
CA MET A 38 25.88 -3.63 -8.90
C MET A 38 26.43 -2.42 -9.68
N PRO A 39 27.60 -2.54 -10.32
CA PRO A 39 28.06 -1.55 -11.29
C PRO A 39 27.03 -1.34 -12.41
N PRO A 40 26.89 -0.11 -12.96
CA PRO A 40 25.91 0.18 -14.01
C PRO A 40 26.00 -0.72 -15.23
N ALA A 41 27.22 -1.07 -15.66
CA ALA A 41 27.44 -1.96 -16.80
C ALA A 41 26.94 -3.39 -16.50
N LEU A 42 27.26 -3.93 -15.33
CA LEU A 42 26.85 -5.28 -14.94
C LEU A 42 25.34 -5.35 -14.69
N ALA A 43 24.73 -4.30 -14.14
CA ALA A 43 23.29 -4.23 -13.92
C ALA A 43 22.46 -4.34 -15.22
N GLN A 44 23.04 -4.10 -16.40
CA GLN A 44 22.35 -4.33 -17.68
C GLN A 44 22.02 -5.81 -17.91
N MET A 45 22.70 -6.74 -17.24
CA MET A 45 22.41 -8.18 -17.36
C MET A 45 20.99 -8.54 -16.92
N LEU A 46 20.40 -7.73 -16.02
CA LEU A 46 19.07 -7.93 -15.47
C LEU A 46 17.99 -7.97 -16.56
N LEU A 47 18.19 -7.23 -17.66
CA LEU A 47 17.30 -7.18 -18.82
C LEU A 47 17.13 -8.54 -19.51
N PHE A 48 18.08 -9.46 -19.31
CA PHE A 48 18.13 -10.77 -19.97
C PHE A 48 17.74 -11.92 -19.03
N MET A 49 17.37 -11.62 -17.79
CA MET A 49 17.05 -12.58 -16.72
C MET A 49 15.53 -12.77 -16.59
N ASP A 50 14.90 -13.15 -17.69
CA ASP A 50 13.47 -13.41 -17.82
C ASP A 50 13.11 -14.91 -17.70
N GLY A 51 14.12 -15.77 -17.48
CA GLY A 51 13.98 -17.23 -17.45
C GLY A 51 14.01 -17.90 -18.83
N SER A 52 14.31 -17.18 -19.91
CA SER A 52 14.43 -17.75 -21.27
C SER A 52 15.88 -18.04 -21.70
N ARG A 53 16.87 -17.56 -20.96
CA ARG A 53 18.30 -17.66 -21.28
C ARG A 53 19.08 -18.34 -20.18
N ASP A 54 20.08 -19.13 -20.56
CA ASP A 54 21.09 -19.64 -19.64
C ASP A 54 22.18 -18.60 -19.34
N ALA A 55 23.10 -18.93 -18.44
CA ALA A 55 24.17 -18.00 -18.03
C ALA A 55 25.11 -17.59 -19.19
N ALA A 56 25.38 -18.49 -20.14
CA ALA A 56 26.24 -18.21 -21.29
C ALA A 56 25.53 -17.29 -22.29
N GLN A 57 24.23 -17.51 -22.50
CA GLN A 57 23.39 -16.68 -23.34
C GLN A 57 23.18 -15.28 -22.74
N ILE A 58 23.00 -15.17 -21.42
CA ILE A 58 22.95 -13.88 -20.71
C ILE A 58 24.28 -13.13 -20.88
N HIS A 59 25.41 -13.82 -20.72
CA HIS A 59 26.74 -13.24 -20.93
C HIS A 59 26.94 -12.74 -22.35
N GLN A 60 26.59 -13.55 -23.36
CA GLN A 60 26.70 -13.16 -24.77
C GLN A 60 25.82 -11.94 -25.08
N ALA A 61 24.57 -11.94 -24.62
CA ALA A 61 23.65 -10.82 -24.80
C ALA A 61 24.16 -9.54 -24.11
N LEU A 62 24.72 -9.67 -22.91
CA LEU A 62 25.31 -8.55 -22.17
C LEU A 62 26.51 -7.95 -22.91
N CYS A 63 27.46 -8.78 -23.36
CA CYS A 63 28.64 -8.30 -24.09
C CYS A 63 28.23 -7.60 -25.39
N GLN A 64 27.25 -8.17 -26.11
CA GLN A 64 26.69 -7.56 -27.32
C GLN A 64 26.01 -6.22 -27.03
N TYR A 65 25.22 -6.13 -25.96
CA TYR A 65 24.51 -4.92 -25.56
C TYR A 65 25.46 -3.79 -25.12
N LEU A 66 26.52 -4.13 -24.38
CA LEU A 66 27.50 -3.15 -23.92
C LEU A 66 28.55 -2.78 -24.99
N GLY A 67 28.73 -3.62 -26.01
CA GLY A 67 29.80 -3.45 -27.01
C GLY A 67 31.21 -3.68 -26.46
N VAL A 68 31.33 -4.40 -25.33
CA VAL A 68 32.61 -4.75 -24.69
C VAL A 68 32.63 -6.23 -24.30
N GLU A 69 33.81 -6.84 -24.32
CA GLU A 69 33.98 -8.20 -23.80
C GLU A 69 34.16 -8.18 -22.27
N LEU A 70 33.35 -8.99 -21.59
CA LEU A 70 33.48 -9.28 -20.16
C LEU A 70 33.88 -10.74 -19.99
N GLU A 71 34.62 -11.06 -18.93
CA GLU A 71 34.84 -12.47 -18.58
C GLU A 71 33.53 -13.12 -18.13
N LEU A 72 33.25 -14.34 -18.60
CA LEU A 72 32.04 -15.10 -18.22
C LEU A 72 31.94 -15.31 -16.70
N THR A 73 33.08 -15.42 -16.02
CA THR A 73 33.19 -15.53 -14.56
C THR A 73 32.49 -14.39 -13.83
N ILE A 74 32.54 -13.16 -14.34
CA ILE A 74 31.88 -11.99 -13.74
C ILE A 74 30.35 -12.19 -13.71
N VAL A 75 29.78 -12.71 -14.81
CA VAL A 75 28.34 -12.99 -14.92
C VAL A 75 27.95 -14.16 -14.01
N LEU A 76 28.75 -15.22 -13.98
CA LEU A 76 28.51 -16.38 -13.11
C LEU A 76 28.56 -16.00 -11.62
N ASP A 77 29.52 -15.19 -11.21
CA ASP A 77 29.65 -14.71 -9.83
C ASP A 77 28.47 -13.80 -9.44
N ALA A 78 28.01 -12.95 -10.36
CA ALA A 78 26.84 -12.11 -10.14
C ALA A 78 25.57 -12.97 -9.95
N LEU A 79 25.33 -13.94 -10.83
CA LEU A 79 24.21 -14.87 -10.73
C LEU A 79 24.24 -15.67 -9.42
N ALA A 80 25.42 -16.15 -9.02
CA ALA A 80 25.58 -16.88 -7.76
C ALA A 80 25.25 -16.03 -6.54
N ARG A 81 25.71 -14.77 -6.49
CA ARG A 81 25.38 -13.83 -5.40
C ARG A 81 23.89 -13.47 -5.38
N MET A 82 23.27 -13.31 -6.55
CA MET A 82 21.84 -13.05 -6.66
C MET A 82 21.00 -14.25 -6.20
N ASP A 83 21.42 -15.48 -6.54
CA ASP A 83 20.80 -16.71 -6.04
C ASP A 83 20.94 -16.80 -4.52
N GLU A 84 22.13 -16.57 -3.96
CA GLU A 84 22.37 -16.56 -2.52
C GLU A 84 21.50 -15.53 -1.79
N ALA A 85 21.36 -14.33 -2.36
CA ALA A 85 20.49 -13.27 -1.85
C ALA A 85 18.98 -13.52 -2.08
N CYS A 86 18.61 -14.65 -2.71
CA CYS A 86 17.22 -15.02 -3.04
C CYS A 86 16.51 -14.03 -3.97
N LEU A 87 17.25 -13.37 -4.87
CA LEU A 87 16.72 -12.39 -5.83
C LEU A 87 16.17 -13.03 -7.11
N LEU A 88 16.45 -14.32 -7.32
CA LEU A 88 16.00 -15.10 -8.48
C LEU A 88 14.72 -15.87 -8.13
N ASP A 89 13.78 -15.96 -9.07
CA ASP A 89 12.59 -16.81 -8.98
C ASP A 89 12.99 -18.26 -9.24
N ASN A 90 13.20 -19.03 -8.16
CA ASN A 90 13.63 -20.43 -8.21
C ASN A 90 13.32 -21.16 -6.88
N ALA A 91 13.69 -22.43 -6.79
CA ALA A 91 13.44 -23.26 -5.62
C ALA A 91 14.01 -22.69 -4.30
N ARG A 92 15.18 -22.03 -4.34
CA ARG A 92 15.82 -21.45 -3.14
C ARG A 92 15.00 -20.28 -2.60
N SER A 93 14.63 -19.34 -3.46
CA SER A 93 13.83 -18.19 -3.02
C SER A 93 12.41 -18.59 -2.64
N GLN A 94 11.81 -19.58 -3.31
CA GLN A 94 10.51 -20.14 -2.94
C GLN A 94 10.55 -20.81 -1.55
N GLN A 95 11.60 -21.59 -1.25
CA GLN A 95 11.79 -22.18 0.07
C GLN A 95 11.99 -21.10 1.14
N ARG A 96 12.80 -20.07 0.86
CA ARG A 96 13.03 -18.97 1.80
C ARG A 96 11.77 -18.14 2.03
N LEU A 97 10.97 -17.90 0.98
CA LEU A 97 9.69 -17.21 1.06
C LEU A 97 8.70 -17.98 1.94
N ALA A 98 8.59 -19.30 1.76
CA ALA A 98 7.76 -20.14 2.61
C ALA A 98 8.20 -20.05 4.08
N ALA A 99 9.51 -20.19 4.35
CA ALA A 99 10.05 -20.04 5.70
C ALA A 99 9.80 -18.64 6.29
N ALA A 100 9.94 -17.57 5.50
CA ALA A 100 9.68 -16.19 5.93
C ALA A 100 8.20 -15.97 6.27
N ARG A 101 7.29 -16.63 5.55
CA ARG A 101 5.86 -16.60 5.85
C ARG A 101 5.53 -17.38 7.12
N ASP A 102 6.17 -18.52 7.34
CA ASP A 102 5.99 -19.29 8.58
C ASP A 102 6.56 -18.54 9.80
N GLU A 103 7.74 -17.93 9.66
CA GLU A 103 8.32 -17.00 10.64
C GLU A 103 7.38 -15.82 10.92
N TYR A 104 6.80 -15.23 9.87
CA TYR A 104 5.82 -14.16 10.01
C TYR A 104 4.61 -14.63 10.80
N ARG A 105 3.99 -15.75 10.44
CA ARG A 105 2.79 -16.33 11.09
C ARG A 105 3.04 -16.77 12.53
N ALA A 106 4.26 -17.18 12.87
CA ALA A 106 4.62 -17.59 14.23
C ALA A 106 4.76 -16.41 15.21
N GLN A 107 4.83 -15.16 14.71
CA GLN A 107 4.87 -13.99 15.58
C GLN A 107 3.52 -13.79 16.28
N PRO A 108 3.50 -13.28 17.53
CA PRO A 108 2.25 -13.00 18.24
C PRO A 108 1.41 -11.87 17.60
N PHE A 109 2.05 -11.06 16.77
CA PHE A 109 1.47 -9.95 16.03
C PHE A 109 2.45 -9.50 14.94
N ARG A 110 1.93 -8.80 13.92
CA ARG A 110 2.72 -7.97 13.01
C ARG A 110 3.29 -6.76 13.77
N PRO A 111 4.62 -6.60 13.90
CA PRO A 111 5.22 -5.43 14.53
C PRO A 111 4.99 -4.16 13.68
N PRO A 112 5.00 -2.96 14.27
CA PRO A 112 4.96 -1.71 13.51
C PRO A 112 6.25 -1.54 12.69
N ALA A 113 6.13 -1.39 11.38
CA ALA A 113 7.25 -1.24 10.46
C ALA A 113 7.75 0.22 10.37
N LEU A 114 6.90 1.19 10.72
CA LEU A 114 7.18 2.62 10.58
C LEU A 114 7.53 3.33 11.89
N ALA A 115 7.50 2.60 13.00
CA ALA A 115 7.97 3.13 14.28
C ALA A 115 9.44 3.55 14.14
N LYS A 116 9.77 4.73 14.70
CA LYS A 116 11.04 5.47 14.59
C LYS A 116 11.27 6.21 13.28
N SER A 117 10.76 5.73 12.15
CA SER A 117 10.97 6.37 10.84
C SER A 117 9.90 7.42 10.53
N SER A 118 8.62 7.04 10.61
CA SER A 118 7.49 7.95 10.34
C SER A 118 6.87 8.51 11.61
N TYR A 119 6.97 7.80 12.73
CA TYR A 119 6.39 8.23 14.01
C TYR A 119 7.13 7.69 15.25
N PRO A 120 7.01 8.33 16.42
CA PRO A 120 7.66 7.88 17.64
C PRO A 120 7.17 6.50 18.13
N GLU A 121 8.08 5.64 18.57
CA GLU A 121 7.74 4.34 19.20
C GLU A 121 7.17 4.49 20.62
N GLN A 122 7.43 5.62 21.28
CA GLN A 122 6.97 5.88 22.64
C GLN A 122 5.53 6.39 22.64
N PRO A 123 4.58 5.71 23.33
CA PRO A 123 3.15 6.06 23.28
C PRO A 123 2.86 7.52 23.64
N THR A 124 3.53 8.04 24.66
CA THR A 124 3.34 9.42 25.14
C THR A 124 3.83 10.44 24.12
N ARG A 125 4.95 10.19 23.45
CA ARG A 125 5.47 11.05 22.38
C ARG A 125 4.58 11.00 21.14
N LEU A 126 4.07 9.82 20.79
CA LEU A 126 3.13 9.66 19.68
C LEU A 126 1.83 10.43 19.95
N SER A 127 1.27 10.33 21.16
CA SER A 127 0.07 11.09 21.54
C SER A 127 0.30 12.61 21.50
N ALA A 128 1.48 13.07 21.94
CA ALA A 128 1.83 14.49 21.84
C ALA A 128 1.96 14.96 20.38
N LEU A 129 2.52 14.14 19.50
CA LEU A 129 2.61 14.42 18.07
C LEU A 129 1.22 14.56 17.43
N PHE A 130 0.31 13.64 17.74
CA PHE A 130 -1.07 13.68 17.22
C PHE A 130 -1.86 14.88 17.76
N ALA A 131 -1.64 15.26 19.02
CA ALA A 131 -2.20 16.48 19.58
C ALA A 131 -1.68 17.73 18.85
N GLU A 132 -0.39 17.77 18.49
CA GLU A 132 0.19 18.90 17.74
C GLU A 132 -0.41 19.01 16.34
N TYR A 133 -0.58 17.90 15.61
CA TYR A 133 -1.24 17.92 14.30
C TYR A 133 -2.68 18.44 14.37
N GLY A 134 -3.38 18.16 15.46
CA GLY A 134 -4.73 18.64 15.71
C GLY A 134 -4.82 20.05 16.30
N ARG A 135 -3.70 20.70 16.63
CA ARG A 135 -3.70 21.94 17.44
C ARG A 135 -4.44 23.10 16.79
N THR A 136 -4.44 23.17 15.46
CA THR A 136 -5.13 24.22 14.69
C THR A 136 -6.48 23.76 14.14
N ASP A 137 -6.90 22.52 14.43
CA ASP A 137 -8.21 22.05 14.00
C ASP A 137 -9.31 22.66 14.89
N ASN A 138 -10.45 22.96 14.27
CA ASN A 138 -11.60 23.55 14.94
C ASN A 138 -12.81 22.66 14.72
N LEU A 139 -13.27 22.02 15.80
CA LEU A 139 -14.46 21.17 15.82
C LEU A 139 -15.73 21.94 16.21
N ASN A 140 -15.68 23.27 16.35
CA ASN A 140 -16.87 24.05 16.72
C ASN A 140 -18.01 23.83 15.72
N GLY A 141 -19.16 23.40 16.24
CA GLY A 141 -20.34 23.08 15.44
C GLY A 141 -20.35 21.68 14.84
N TRP A 142 -19.24 20.92 14.93
CA TRP A 142 -19.21 19.52 14.51
C TRP A 142 -20.00 18.65 15.48
N GLN A 143 -21.01 17.94 14.97
CA GLN A 143 -21.75 16.96 15.76
C GLN A 143 -21.01 15.61 15.72
N PRO A 144 -21.13 14.76 16.77
CA PRO A 144 -20.63 13.40 16.71
C PRO A 144 -21.14 12.69 15.46
N TRP A 145 -20.21 12.21 14.63
CA TRP A 145 -20.52 11.54 13.38
C TRP A 145 -20.51 10.03 13.60
N HIS A 146 -21.56 9.36 13.14
CA HIS A 146 -21.85 7.94 13.36
C HIS A 146 -21.91 7.14 12.06
N GLY A 147 -21.22 7.61 11.01
CA GLY A 147 -21.20 6.93 9.73
C GLY A 147 -20.36 5.65 9.74
N ARG A 148 -20.28 5.02 8.57
CA ARG A 148 -19.81 3.63 8.37
C ARG A 148 -18.64 3.52 7.41
N GLY A 149 -18.26 4.62 6.74
CA GLY A 149 -17.14 4.68 5.81
C GLY A 149 -16.20 5.85 6.06
N LEU A 150 -14.89 5.61 5.94
CA LEU A 150 -13.84 6.59 6.17
C LEU A 150 -12.81 6.51 5.05
N ILE A 151 -12.38 7.65 4.53
CA ILE A 151 -11.16 7.78 3.74
C ILE A 151 -10.14 8.56 4.56
N SER A 152 -8.99 7.96 4.80
CA SER A 152 -7.85 8.56 5.50
C SER A 152 -6.61 8.45 4.61
N PRO A 153 -5.73 9.46 4.60
CA PRO A 153 -4.43 9.35 3.94
C PRO A 153 -3.62 8.15 4.43
N HIS A 154 -2.64 7.73 3.63
CA HIS A 154 -1.53 6.86 4.05
C HIS A 154 -0.13 7.45 3.80
N ILE A 155 -0.04 8.74 3.46
CA ILE A 155 1.24 9.44 3.42
C ILE A 155 1.88 9.50 4.83
N ASP A 156 3.21 9.60 4.92
CA ASP A 156 3.86 9.75 6.24
C ASP A 156 3.33 10.97 7.00
N TYR A 157 3.23 10.82 8.33
CA TYR A 157 2.63 11.84 9.17
C TYR A 157 3.27 13.23 9.10
N PRO A 158 4.60 13.38 8.96
CA PRO A 158 5.18 14.71 8.76
C PRO A 158 4.55 15.49 7.61
N ARG A 159 4.18 14.81 6.52
CA ARG A 159 3.51 15.43 5.36
C ARG A 159 2.00 15.55 5.53
N GLY A 160 1.33 14.52 6.05
CA GLY A 160 -0.14 14.45 6.09
C GLY A 160 -0.80 14.76 7.44
N GLY A 161 -0.04 14.96 8.51
CA GLY A 161 -0.51 14.96 9.90
C GLY A 161 -1.75 15.81 10.18
N PRO A 162 -1.82 17.08 9.73
CA PRO A 162 -3.01 17.91 9.91
C PRO A 162 -4.28 17.36 9.23
N VAL A 163 -4.15 16.69 8.07
CA VAL A 163 -5.27 16.04 7.39
C VAL A 163 -5.73 14.81 8.18
N TYR A 164 -4.79 13.97 8.66
CA TYR A 164 -5.13 12.87 9.57
C TYR A 164 -5.90 13.35 10.79
N ALA A 165 -5.38 14.37 11.49
CA ALA A 165 -6.01 14.88 12.71
C ALA A 165 -7.46 15.31 12.45
N LYS A 166 -7.71 16.04 11.36
CA LYS A 166 -9.07 16.46 10.98
C LYS A 166 -10.02 15.30 10.75
N VAL A 167 -9.54 14.26 10.07
CA VAL A 167 -10.31 13.05 9.74
C VAL A 167 -10.65 12.26 11.01
N TRP A 168 -9.61 11.86 11.75
CA TRP A 168 -9.75 10.96 12.89
C TRP A 168 -10.45 11.59 14.09
N GLN A 169 -10.30 12.91 14.31
CA GLN A 169 -11.06 13.60 15.35
C GLN A 169 -12.57 13.61 15.06
N ARG A 170 -12.96 13.84 13.80
CA ARG A 170 -14.37 13.84 13.38
C ARG A 170 -14.94 12.43 13.33
N ALA A 171 -14.11 11.44 13.02
CA ALA A 171 -14.48 10.01 13.01
C ALA A 171 -14.51 9.36 14.41
N ARG A 172 -14.13 10.09 15.47
CA ARG A 172 -13.95 9.55 16.82
C ARG A 172 -15.15 8.74 17.32
N GLN A 173 -16.37 9.25 17.15
CA GLN A 173 -17.55 8.58 17.67
C GLN A 173 -17.86 7.29 16.91
N ALA A 174 -17.83 7.31 15.58
CA ALA A 174 -17.97 6.11 14.74
C ALA A 174 -16.93 5.01 15.10
N VAL A 175 -15.68 5.39 15.38
CA VAL A 175 -14.64 4.45 15.85
C VAL A 175 -15.03 3.77 17.16
N LEU A 176 -15.53 4.53 18.13
CA LEU A 176 -15.90 4.00 19.45
C LEU A 176 -17.19 3.18 19.41
N ASP A 177 -18.09 3.48 18.48
CA ASP A 177 -19.37 2.78 18.29
C ASP A 177 -19.23 1.47 17.50
N ALA A 178 -18.15 1.29 16.74
CA ALA A 178 -17.95 0.13 15.89
C ALA A 178 -17.72 -1.15 16.72
N ASP A 179 -18.25 -2.27 16.21
CA ASP A 179 -17.95 -3.63 16.69
C ASP A 179 -16.84 -4.30 15.87
N LEU A 180 -16.61 -3.79 14.66
CA LEU A 180 -15.59 -4.23 13.71
C LEU A 180 -15.07 -3.03 12.93
N VAL A 181 -13.76 -2.99 12.72
CA VAL A 181 -13.14 -2.07 11.77
C VAL A 181 -12.60 -2.88 10.58
N ILE A 182 -12.84 -2.42 9.37
CA ILE A 182 -12.23 -2.97 8.16
C ILE A 182 -11.29 -1.90 7.60
N ILE A 183 -10.04 -2.25 7.30
CA ILE A 183 -9.12 -1.34 6.60
C ILE A 183 -8.71 -1.96 5.29
N PHE A 184 -9.16 -1.35 4.18
CA PHE A 184 -8.62 -1.57 2.85
C PHE A 184 -7.40 -0.67 2.67
N GLY A 185 -6.22 -1.27 2.64
CA GLY A 185 -4.96 -0.57 2.36
C GLY A 185 -4.46 -0.91 0.97
N THR A 186 -3.83 0.06 0.30
CA THR A 186 -3.10 -0.19 -0.93
C THR A 186 -1.94 -1.14 -0.67
N ASP A 187 -1.81 -2.18 -1.48
CA ASP A 187 -0.60 -2.99 -1.53
C ASP A 187 0.34 -2.42 -2.60
N HIS A 188 1.37 -1.67 -2.18
CA HIS A 188 2.30 -1.03 -3.11
C HIS A 188 3.19 -2.03 -3.85
N LYS A 189 3.23 -3.29 -3.40
CA LYS A 189 3.98 -4.39 -4.00
C LYS A 189 3.09 -5.54 -4.45
N GLY A 190 1.78 -5.38 -4.30
CA GLY A 190 0.78 -6.40 -4.59
C GLY A 190 0.63 -6.63 -6.09
N GLY A 191 0.30 -7.88 -6.42
CA GLY A 191 -0.09 -8.28 -7.74
C GLY A 191 -1.34 -7.54 -8.23
N LEU A 192 -1.60 -7.68 -9.52
CA LEU A 192 -2.76 -7.07 -10.15
C LEU A 192 -4.06 -7.69 -9.61
N GLY A 193 -4.96 -6.84 -9.07
CA GLY A 193 -6.28 -7.28 -8.59
C GLY A 193 -6.28 -8.15 -7.35
N THR A 194 -5.16 -8.26 -6.61
CA THR A 194 -5.10 -9.14 -5.44
C THR A 194 -5.93 -8.62 -4.27
N PHE A 195 -6.52 -9.55 -3.51
CA PHE A 195 -7.24 -9.31 -2.25
C PHE A 195 -6.56 -10.14 -1.17
N THR A 196 -5.61 -9.53 -0.48
CA THR A 196 -4.67 -10.22 0.40
C THR A 196 -5.11 -10.06 1.86
N LEU A 197 -5.25 -11.20 2.53
CA LEU A 197 -5.63 -11.31 3.94
C LEU A 197 -4.42 -11.69 4.79
N THR A 198 -4.56 -11.45 6.09
CA THR A 198 -3.67 -12.04 7.09
C THR A 198 -4.41 -12.40 8.37
N ARG A 199 -3.93 -13.46 9.04
CA ARG A 199 -4.36 -13.79 10.41
C ARG A 199 -3.60 -12.99 11.46
N GLN A 200 -2.59 -12.20 11.07
CA GLN A 200 -1.79 -11.49 12.05
C GLN A 200 -2.53 -10.32 12.70
N HIS A 201 -2.41 -10.23 14.01
CA HIS A 201 -2.80 -9.06 14.78
C HIS A 201 -1.87 -7.88 14.49
N TYR A 202 -2.37 -6.65 14.56
CA TYR A 202 -1.56 -5.47 14.24
C TYR A 202 -1.06 -4.79 15.51
N ALA A 203 0.25 -4.78 15.73
CA ALA A 203 0.84 -3.99 16.80
C ALA A 203 1.07 -2.54 16.38
N THR A 204 0.88 -1.67 17.36
CA THR A 204 1.17 -0.23 17.30
C THR A 204 1.93 0.13 18.58
N PRO A 205 2.47 1.36 18.70
CA PRO A 205 3.02 1.82 19.98
C PRO A 205 2.07 1.68 21.18
N TYR A 206 0.75 1.78 20.96
CA TYR A 206 -0.24 1.67 22.04
C TYR A 206 -0.57 0.24 22.48
N GLY A 207 -0.03 -0.77 21.80
CA GLY A 207 -0.32 -2.19 22.03
C GLY A 207 -0.82 -2.87 20.76
N VAL A 208 -1.55 -3.98 20.93
CA VAL A 208 -2.00 -4.85 19.84
C VAL A 208 -3.48 -4.64 19.56
N ILE A 209 -3.82 -4.45 18.29
CA ILE A 209 -5.20 -4.47 17.76
C ILE A 209 -5.48 -5.91 17.31
N PRO A 210 -6.50 -6.58 17.87
CA PRO A 210 -6.83 -7.94 17.47
C PRO A 210 -7.38 -7.95 16.04
N THR A 211 -7.09 -9.01 15.31
CA THR A 211 -7.66 -9.29 13.99
C THR A 211 -8.87 -10.19 14.16
N ASP A 212 -9.94 -9.94 13.41
CA ASP A 212 -11.13 -10.80 13.38
C ASP A 212 -10.80 -12.09 12.60
N LEU A 213 -10.26 -13.09 13.31
CA LEU A 213 -9.78 -14.34 12.72
C LEU A 213 -10.90 -15.16 12.07
N GLU A 214 -12.09 -15.14 12.68
CA GLU A 214 -13.25 -15.85 12.13
C GLU A 214 -13.62 -15.25 10.78
N LEU A 215 -13.72 -13.92 10.67
CA LEU A 215 -14.01 -13.27 9.40
C LEU A 215 -12.91 -13.51 8.34
N VAL A 216 -11.63 -13.50 8.74
CA VAL A 216 -10.52 -13.86 7.85
C VAL A 216 -10.67 -15.28 7.31
N ASP A 217 -10.99 -16.24 8.17
CA ASP A 217 -11.15 -17.65 7.77
C ASP A 217 -12.35 -17.84 6.84
N ARG A 218 -13.47 -17.16 7.09
CA ARG A 218 -14.67 -17.18 6.23
C ARG A 218 -14.38 -16.60 4.83
N LEU A 219 -13.67 -15.48 4.77
CA LEU A 219 -13.27 -14.89 3.49
C LEU A 219 -12.28 -15.78 2.74
N ALA A 220 -11.28 -16.32 3.44
CA ALA A 220 -10.29 -17.21 2.83
C ALA A 220 -10.89 -18.52 2.32
N GLU A 221 -11.90 -19.06 3.00
CA GLU A 221 -12.69 -20.20 2.52
C GLU A 221 -13.43 -19.86 1.23
N ALA A 222 -14.04 -18.67 1.16
CA ALA A 222 -14.82 -18.24 0.00
C ALA A 222 -13.97 -17.95 -1.25
N ILE A 223 -12.84 -17.24 -1.10
CA ILE A 223 -12.00 -16.83 -2.24
C ILE A 223 -10.85 -17.81 -2.55
N GLY A 224 -10.71 -18.84 -1.72
CA GLY A 224 -9.62 -19.82 -1.77
C GLY A 224 -8.38 -19.37 -0.98
N PRO A 225 -7.80 -20.23 -0.12
CA PRO A 225 -6.68 -19.86 0.75
C PRO A 225 -5.40 -19.53 -0.03
N ASP A 226 -5.20 -20.14 -1.19
CA ASP A 226 -4.05 -19.84 -2.04
C ASP A 226 -4.10 -18.41 -2.58
N ASN A 227 -5.29 -17.90 -2.90
CA ASN A 227 -5.48 -16.50 -3.29
C ASN A 227 -5.38 -15.56 -2.08
N ALA A 228 -6.10 -15.88 -1.01
CA ALA A 228 -6.19 -15.05 0.19
C ALA A 228 -4.82 -14.81 0.85
N PHE A 229 -3.90 -15.78 0.78
CA PHE A 229 -2.60 -15.72 1.45
C PHE A 229 -1.40 -15.81 0.50
N ALA A 230 -1.60 -15.63 -0.82
CA ALA A 230 -0.52 -15.63 -1.82
C ALA A 230 0.57 -14.61 -1.46
N GLU A 231 0.14 -13.39 -1.14
CA GLU A 231 0.98 -12.22 -0.90
C GLU A 231 0.98 -11.80 0.58
N GLU A 232 0.56 -12.67 1.50
CA GLU A 232 0.38 -12.35 2.92
C GLU A 232 1.62 -11.68 3.55
N LEU A 233 2.82 -12.02 3.09
CA LEU A 233 4.06 -11.45 3.61
C LEU A 233 4.19 -9.94 3.33
N HIS A 234 3.46 -9.38 2.37
CA HIS A 234 3.44 -7.94 2.08
C HIS A 234 2.94 -7.14 3.29
N HIS A 235 1.99 -7.70 4.05
CA HIS A 235 1.52 -7.09 5.30
C HIS A 235 2.69 -6.73 6.21
N ARG A 236 3.78 -7.51 6.26
CA ARG A 236 4.91 -7.30 7.17
C ARG A 236 5.53 -5.90 7.12
N HIS A 237 5.62 -5.31 5.92
CA HIS A 237 6.28 -4.01 5.72
C HIS A 237 5.38 -2.95 5.08
N GLU A 238 4.23 -3.34 4.52
CA GLU A 238 3.29 -2.40 3.91
C GLU A 238 2.75 -1.42 4.97
N HIS A 239 2.77 -0.15 4.63
CA HIS A 239 2.51 0.98 5.52
C HIS A 239 1.06 1.46 5.46
N SER A 240 0.35 1.18 4.36
CA SER A 240 -0.98 1.70 4.11
C SER A 240 -1.96 1.42 5.25
N ILE A 241 -2.06 0.18 5.72
CA ILE A 241 -2.92 -0.19 6.86
C ILE A 241 -2.38 0.35 8.19
N GLU A 242 -1.05 0.32 8.38
CA GLU A 242 -0.41 0.64 9.66
C GLU A 242 -0.70 2.08 10.11
N LEU A 243 -0.61 3.06 9.19
CA LEU A 243 -0.83 4.46 9.52
C LEU A 243 -2.27 4.72 9.99
N SER A 244 -3.26 4.13 9.33
CA SER A 244 -4.65 4.21 9.80
C SER A 244 -4.87 3.44 11.11
N ALA A 245 -4.26 2.26 11.27
CA ALA A 245 -4.37 1.47 12.50
C ALA A 245 -3.80 2.19 13.74
N VAL A 246 -2.73 2.97 13.58
CA VAL A 246 -2.12 3.74 14.68
C VAL A 246 -3.04 4.89 15.13
N TRP A 247 -3.69 5.61 14.21
CA TRP A 247 -4.70 6.62 14.56
C TRP A 247 -5.97 6.00 15.18
N LEU A 248 -6.43 4.88 14.63
CA LEU A 248 -7.53 4.10 15.21
C LEU A 248 -7.24 3.73 16.68
N HIS A 249 -6.06 3.17 16.95
CA HIS A 249 -5.67 2.78 18.30
C HIS A 249 -5.49 3.99 19.23
N HIS A 250 -5.01 5.13 18.71
CA HIS A 250 -4.94 6.37 19.48
C HIS A 250 -6.30 6.80 20.03
N ILE A 251 -7.38 6.68 19.24
CA ILE A 251 -8.73 7.02 19.69
C ILE A 251 -9.18 6.13 20.85
N TYR A 252 -8.97 4.81 20.74
CA TYR A 252 -9.27 3.87 21.82
C TYR A 252 -8.43 4.17 23.07
N GLN A 253 -7.14 4.45 22.92
CA GLN A 253 -6.24 4.83 24.01
C GLN A 253 -6.73 6.08 24.73
N GLN A 254 -7.12 7.13 23.99
CA GLN A 254 -7.68 8.35 24.57
C GLN A 254 -9.01 8.12 25.29
N ALA A 255 -9.82 7.17 24.81
CA ALA A 255 -11.08 6.79 25.45
C ALA A 255 -10.91 5.83 26.64
N GLY A 256 -9.70 5.32 26.88
CA GLY A 256 -9.46 4.28 27.88
C GLY A 256 -10.16 2.94 27.54
N GLN A 257 -10.39 2.67 26.26
CA GLN A 257 -11.07 1.47 25.77
C GLN A 257 -10.09 0.52 25.10
N THR A 258 -10.40 -0.78 25.11
CA THR A 258 -9.66 -1.77 24.33
C THR A 258 -10.06 -1.68 22.86
N PRO A 259 -9.11 -1.80 21.91
CA PRO A 259 -9.44 -1.76 20.50
C PRO A 259 -10.35 -2.92 20.09
N LYS A 260 -11.28 -2.62 19.20
CA LYS A 260 -12.17 -3.61 18.59
C LYS A 260 -11.43 -4.41 17.51
N PRO A 261 -11.91 -5.61 17.13
CA PRO A 261 -11.31 -6.39 16.07
C PRO A 261 -11.20 -5.63 14.75
N LEU A 262 -10.11 -5.87 14.05
CA LEU A 262 -9.76 -5.33 12.74
C LEU A 262 -9.81 -6.43 11.68
N LEU A 263 -10.31 -6.13 10.48
CA LEU A 263 -10.01 -6.89 9.27
C LEU A 263 -9.04 -6.06 8.41
N PRO A 264 -7.73 -6.37 8.42
CA PRO A 264 -6.75 -5.73 7.55
C PRO A 264 -6.75 -6.42 6.19
N VAL A 265 -7.03 -5.66 5.12
CA VAL A 265 -7.05 -6.16 3.74
C VAL A 265 -6.09 -5.34 2.90
N LEU A 266 -5.09 -6.00 2.31
CA LEU A 266 -4.24 -5.40 1.31
C LEU A 266 -4.82 -5.63 -0.08
N VAL A 267 -4.91 -4.55 -0.87
CA VAL A 267 -5.55 -4.56 -2.18
C VAL A 267 -4.54 -4.18 -3.25
N GLY A 268 -4.32 -5.09 -4.19
CA GLY A 268 -3.43 -4.90 -5.33
C GLY A 268 -3.99 -3.93 -6.38
N SER A 269 -3.15 -3.59 -7.37
CA SER A 269 -3.50 -2.56 -8.37
C SER A 269 -4.59 -3.01 -9.36
N PHE A 270 -5.54 -2.11 -9.63
CA PHE A 270 -6.59 -2.29 -10.64
C PHE A 270 -6.20 -1.82 -12.04
N HIS A 271 -4.96 -1.40 -12.25
CA HIS A 271 -4.47 -0.87 -13.53
C HIS A 271 -4.70 -1.84 -14.71
N HIS A 272 -4.61 -3.15 -14.47
CA HIS A 272 -4.82 -4.17 -15.51
C HIS A 272 -6.25 -4.23 -16.06
N PHE A 273 -7.26 -3.89 -15.25
CA PHE A 273 -8.64 -3.80 -15.73
C PHE A 273 -8.76 -2.72 -16.82
N MET A 274 -8.05 -1.61 -16.64
CA MET A 274 -8.02 -0.51 -17.60
C MET A 274 -7.32 -0.89 -18.92
N MET A 275 -6.24 -1.66 -18.85
CA MET A 275 -5.44 -2.03 -20.01
C MET A 275 -6.08 -3.13 -20.86
N ASN A 276 -6.77 -4.08 -20.22
CA ASN A 276 -7.25 -5.30 -20.87
C ASN A 276 -8.75 -5.26 -21.23
N GLY A 277 -9.45 -4.17 -20.88
CA GLY A 277 -10.89 -4.02 -21.15
C GLY A 277 -11.79 -4.86 -20.24
N HIS A 278 -11.24 -5.41 -19.15
CA HIS A 278 -12.00 -6.06 -18.09
C HIS A 278 -12.42 -5.02 -17.03
N HIS A 279 -13.42 -5.34 -16.21
CA HIS A 279 -13.90 -4.44 -15.16
C HIS A 279 -13.86 -5.13 -13.79
N PRO A 280 -13.45 -4.45 -12.70
CA PRO A 280 -13.42 -5.06 -11.36
C PRO A 280 -14.80 -5.57 -10.88
N ALA A 281 -15.89 -4.97 -11.36
CA ALA A 281 -17.25 -5.48 -11.11
C ALA A 281 -17.59 -6.80 -11.82
N GLN A 282 -16.69 -7.35 -12.63
CA GLN A 282 -16.84 -8.62 -13.34
C GLN A 282 -15.76 -9.63 -12.92
N ASP A 283 -14.96 -9.30 -11.91
CA ASP A 283 -13.93 -10.18 -11.38
C ASP A 283 -14.51 -11.10 -10.31
N ASP A 284 -14.50 -12.41 -10.57
CA ASP A 284 -15.13 -13.41 -9.70
C ASP A 284 -14.56 -13.40 -8.27
N LEU A 285 -13.25 -13.19 -8.13
CA LEU A 285 -12.58 -13.17 -6.83
C LEU A 285 -13.04 -11.97 -6.01
N LEU A 286 -13.01 -10.77 -6.59
CA LEU A 286 -13.42 -9.54 -5.91
C LEU A 286 -14.92 -9.54 -5.59
N LEU A 287 -15.76 -10.02 -6.49
CA LEU A 287 -17.20 -10.17 -6.26
C LEU A 287 -17.49 -11.13 -5.10
N THR A 288 -16.85 -12.31 -5.11
CA THR A 288 -16.99 -13.30 -4.04
C THR A 288 -16.53 -12.71 -2.70
N ALA A 289 -15.37 -12.05 -2.66
CA ALA A 289 -14.86 -11.40 -1.46
C ALA A 289 -15.85 -10.37 -0.89
N LEU A 290 -16.38 -9.49 -1.76
CA LEU A 290 -17.32 -8.43 -1.36
C LEU A 290 -18.67 -8.97 -0.90
N GLU A 291 -19.21 -9.99 -1.58
CA GLU A 291 -20.47 -10.63 -1.19
C GLU A 291 -20.34 -11.34 0.16
N THR A 292 -19.29 -12.15 0.34
CA THR A 292 -19.00 -12.79 1.62
C THR A 292 -18.80 -11.75 2.73
N LEU A 293 -18.03 -10.69 2.47
CA LEU A 293 -17.81 -9.63 3.44
C LEU A 293 -19.12 -8.96 3.86
N LYS A 294 -20.02 -8.64 2.91
CA LYS A 294 -21.35 -8.08 3.22
C LYS A 294 -22.22 -9.04 4.03
N GLN A 295 -22.21 -10.33 3.71
CA GLN A 295 -22.98 -11.35 4.42
C GLN A 295 -22.48 -11.55 5.85
N GLU A 296 -21.19 -11.77 6.04
CA GLU A 296 -20.57 -12.07 7.33
C GLU A 296 -20.52 -10.85 8.27
N THR A 297 -20.67 -9.64 7.73
CA THR A 297 -20.75 -8.41 8.52
C THR A 297 -22.16 -7.88 8.73
N ALA A 298 -23.18 -8.55 8.19
CA ALA A 298 -24.56 -8.15 8.35
C ALA A 298 -24.97 -8.10 9.83
N GLY A 299 -25.57 -6.97 10.24
CA GLY A 299 -26.03 -6.76 11.62
C GLY A 299 -24.95 -6.30 12.61
N ARG A 300 -23.69 -6.19 12.21
CA ARG A 300 -22.61 -5.59 13.01
C ARG A 300 -22.53 -4.08 12.75
N LYS A 301 -22.11 -3.30 13.74
CA LYS A 301 -21.68 -1.91 13.49
C LYS A 301 -20.27 -1.91 12.91
N VAL A 302 -20.16 -1.77 11.60
CA VAL A 302 -18.87 -1.77 10.90
C VAL A 302 -18.45 -0.35 10.53
N LEU A 303 -17.19 -0.02 10.83
CA LEU A 303 -16.50 1.12 10.23
C LEU A 303 -15.51 0.60 9.18
N ALA A 304 -15.79 0.84 7.90
CA ALA A 304 -14.89 0.50 6.81
C ALA A 304 -14.02 1.70 6.42
N ILE A 305 -12.73 1.47 6.21
CA ILE A 305 -11.73 2.52 6.00
C ILE A 305 -10.95 2.22 4.73
N ALA A 306 -10.88 3.17 3.80
CA ALA A 306 -9.85 3.16 2.77
C ALA A 306 -8.67 4.01 3.28
N SER A 307 -7.51 3.37 3.46
CA SER A 307 -6.27 4.02 3.88
C SER A 307 -5.39 4.26 2.66
N VAL A 308 -5.48 5.47 2.11
CA VAL A 308 -5.13 5.77 0.71
C VAL A 308 -4.74 7.23 0.50
N ASP A 309 -3.82 7.47 -0.42
CA ASP A 309 -3.61 8.78 -1.01
C ASP A 309 -4.28 8.87 -2.39
N PHE A 310 -4.32 10.08 -2.95
CA PHE A 310 -4.87 10.35 -4.29
C PHE A 310 -3.72 10.39 -5.31
N ALA A 311 -3.53 11.50 -6.01
CA ALA A 311 -2.62 11.60 -7.14
C ALA A 311 -1.15 11.67 -6.72
N HIS A 312 -0.28 11.08 -7.54
CA HIS A 312 1.19 11.14 -7.46
C HIS A 312 1.75 11.70 -8.76
N VAL A 313 2.09 13.00 -8.76
CA VAL A 313 2.44 13.74 -9.99
C VAL A 313 3.69 14.61 -9.83
N GLY A 314 4.40 14.79 -10.94
CA GLY A 314 5.67 15.51 -11.05
C GLY A 314 6.88 14.60 -11.25
N PRO A 315 8.10 15.17 -11.34
CA PRO A 315 9.29 14.44 -11.75
C PRO A 315 9.69 13.28 -10.83
N ALA A 316 9.36 13.35 -9.53
CA ALA A 316 9.58 12.26 -8.59
C ALA A 316 8.78 10.99 -8.92
N PHE A 317 7.73 11.12 -9.73
CA PHE A 317 6.86 10.02 -10.18
C PHE A 317 7.00 9.73 -11.68
N GLY A 318 8.03 10.29 -12.32
CA GLY A 318 8.36 10.02 -13.72
C GLY A 318 7.77 10.99 -14.74
N ASP A 319 7.11 12.07 -14.32
CA ASP A 319 6.62 13.09 -15.25
C ASP A 319 7.76 14.01 -15.74
N GLU A 320 7.71 14.42 -17.01
CA GLU A 320 8.68 15.38 -17.59
C GLU A 320 8.38 16.85 -17.21
N PHE A 321 7.30 17.10 -16.48
CA PHE A 321 6.85 18.43 -16.09
C PHE A 321 6.93 18.64 -14.58
N VAL A 322 7.04 19.89 -14.16
CA VAL A 322 6.93 20.30 -12.75
C VAL A 322 5.52 20.75 -12.41
N MET A 323 5.11 20.58 -11.15
CA MET A 323 3.82 21.03 -10.63
C MET A 323 3.81 22.54 -10.33
N ASP A 324 3.61 23.34 -11.36
CA ASP A 324 3.31 24.77 -11.23
C ASP A 324 1.89 25.03 -10.68
N ASP A 325 1.58 26.29 -10.39
CA ASP A 325 0.28 26.69 -9.81
C ASP A 325 -0.91 26.31 -10.69
N GLY A 326 -0.76 26.38 -12.02
CA GLY A 326 -1.82 26.03 -12.96
C GLY A 326 -2.12 24.54 -12.93
N ARG A 327 -1.08 23.70 -12.95
CA ARG A 327 -1.20 22.24 -12.83
C ARG A 327 -1.75 21.83 -11.47
N ARG A 328 -1.34 22.49 -10.40
CA ARG A 328 -1.90 22.27 -9.04
C ARG A 328 -3.39 22.57 -9.00
N ALA A 329 -3.83 23.69 -9.59
CA ALA A 329 -5.25 24.03 -9.66
C ALA A 329 -6.05 23.02 -10.50
N ALA A 330 -5.51 22.60 -11.65
CA ALA A 330 -6.14 21.59 -12.51
C ALA A 330 -6.25 20.22 -11.81
N LEU A 331 -5.19 19.81 -11.10
CA LEU A 331 -5.20 18.58 -10.32
C LEU A 331 -6.24 18.64 -9.21
N ARG A 332 -6.31 19.76 -8.47
CA ARG A 332 -7.34 19.96 -7.44
C ARG A 332 -8.75 19.76 -8.00
N GLN A 333 -9.04 20.34 -9.17
CA GLN A 333 -10.33 20.16 -9.83
C GLN A 333 -10.57 18.71 -10.26
N SER A 334 -9.52 17.98 -10.64
CA SER A 334 -9.61 16.54 -10.93
C SER A 334 -9.95 15.75 -9.67
N ASP A 335 -9.24 15.99 -8.56
CA ASP A 335 -9.48 15.29 -7.30
C ASP A 335 -10.85 15.64 -6.70
N ASP A 336 -11.28 16.90 -6.80
CA ASP A 336 -12.61 17.30 -6.34
C ASP A 336 -13.70 16.49 -7.06
N ARG A 337 -13.56 16.20 -8.36
CA ARG A 337 -14.52 15.34 -9.08
C ARG A 337 -14.53 13.89 -8.55
N LEU A 338 -13.37 13.35 -8.20
CA LEU A 338 -13.24 12.01 -7.61
C LEU A 338 -13.89 11.97 -6.23
N VAL A 339 -13.59 12.97 -5.39
CA VAL A 339 -14.19 13.11 -4.05
C VAL A 339 -15.69 13.27 -4.14
N GLN A 340 -16.22 13.99 -5.14
CA GLN A 340 -17.66 14.11 -5.33
C GLN A 340 -18.32 12.77 -5.71
N ALA A 341 -17.65 11.91 -6.50
CA ALA A 341 -18.15 10.56 -6.78
C ALA A 341 -18.15 9.70 -5.51
N ILE A 342 -17.05 9.75 -4.73
CA ILE A 342 -16.91 9.07 -3.45
C ILE A 342 -18.03 9.47 -2.47
N ILE A 343 -18.28 10.77 -2.31
CA ILE A 343 -19.31 11.31 -1.40
C ILE A 343 -20.69 10.73 -1.71
N ARG A 344 -20.99 10.42 -2.98
CA ARG A 344 -22.28 9.87 -3.42
C ARG A 344 -22.34 8.34 -3.42
N GLY A 345 -21.30 7.65 -2.96
CA GLY A 345 -21.23 6.19 -3.07
C GLY A 345 -21.10 5.69 -4.52
N ASP A 346 -20.70 6.55 -5.45
CA ASP A 346 -20.74 6.28 -6.90
C ASP A 346 -19.44 5.59 -7.36
N ALA A 347 -19.34 4.29 -7.08
CA ALA A 347 -18.17 3.47 -7.46
C ALA A 347 -17.94 3.44 -8.97
N ALA A 348 -19.01 3.44 -9.77
CA ALA A 348 -18.93 3.43 -11.23
C ALA A 348 -18.40 4.77 -11.76
N GLY A 349 -18.99 5.88 -11.33
CA GLY A 349 -18.51 7.22 -11.71
C GLY A 349 -17.09 7.51 -11.22
N PHE A 350 -16.70 6.99 -10.04
CA PHE A 350 -15.32 7.07 -9.56
C PHE A 350 -14.35 6.33 -10.49
N TYR A 351 -14.68 5.09 -10.88
CA TYR A 351 -13.89 4.30 -11.83
C TYR A 351 -13.79 4.98 -13.20
N GLU A 352 -14.92 5.46 -13.74
CA GLU A 352 -14.98 6.14 -15.04
C GLU A 352 -14.08 7.39 -15.09
N GLN A 353 -14.04 8.17 -14.00
CA GLN A 353 -13.19 9.36 -13.95
C GLN A 353 -11.70 9.05 -14.00
N ILE A 354 -11.24 8.00 -13.33
CA ILE A 354 -9.83 7.57 -13.35
C ILE A 354 -9.48 7.00 -14.72
N THR A 355 -10.36 6.17 -15.27
CA THR A 355 -10.14 5.53 -16.57
C THR A 355 -10.20 6.51 -17.74
N ALA A 356 -11.01 7.56 -17.66
CA ALA A 356 -11.08 8.62 -18.66
C ALA A 356 -9.74 9.36 -18.86
N VAL A 357 -8.88 9.37 -17.84
CA VAL A 357 -7.53 9.94 -17.90
C VAL A 357 -6.43 8.87 -17.86
N GLN A 358 -6.80 7.60 -18.10
CA GLN A 358 -5.89 6.45 -18.11
C GLN A 358 -5.00 6.34 -16.86
N ASP A 359 -5.51 6.76 -15.70
CA ASP A 359 -4.77 6.80 -14.44
C ASP A 359 -3.42 7.55 -14.56
N GLN A 360 -3.35 8.59 -15.42
CA GLN A 360 -2.15 9.41 -15.59
C GLN A 360 -1.69 10.08 -14.28
N ASN A 361 -2.61 10.23 -13.32
CA ASN A 361 -2.33 10.80 -12.01
C ASN A 361 -1.81 9.76 -11.00
N ARG A 362 -1.73 8.47 -11.35
CA ARG A 362 -1.22 7.37 -10.51
C ARG A 362 -1.86 7.36 -9.13
N ILE A 363 -3.18 7.16 -9.10
CA ILE A 363 -3.96 7.19 -7.87
C ILE A 363 -3.78 5.87 -7.11
N CYS A 364 -2.92 5.86 -6.08
CA CYS A 364 -2.66 4.64 -5.30
C CYS A 364 -3.92 4.14 -4.57
N GLY A 365 -4.85 5.06 -4.25
CA GLY A 365 -6.11 4.76 -3.61
C GLY A 365 -7.18 4.14 -4.50
N PHE A 366 -6.91 3.94 -5.80
CA PHE A 366 -7.93 3.53 -6.75
C PHE A 366 -8.63 2.23 -6.33
N SER A 367 -7.88 1.15 -6.09
CA SER A 367 -8.46 -0.14 -5.78
C SER A 367 -9.11 -0.20 -4.38
N PRO A 368 -8.50 0.31 -3.28
CA PRO A 368 -9.16 0.30 -1.97
C PRO A 368 -10.41 1.18 -1.91
N ILE A 369 -10.40 2.37 -2.54
CA ILE A 369 -11.58 3.25 -2.58
C ILE A 369 -12.70 2.57 -3.35
N TYR A 370 -12.40 1.98 -4.51
CA TYR A 370 -13.42 1.27 -5.29
C TYR A 370 -14.06 0.14 -4.47
N LEU A 371 -13.26 -0.69 -3.78
CA LEU A 371 -13.79 -1.75 -2.92
C LEU A 371 -14.57 -1.21 -1.72
N LEU A 372 -14.12 -0.11 -1.11
CA LEU A 372 -14.87 0.56 -0.05
C LEU A 372 -16.25 0.98 -0.52
N LEU A 373 -16.35 1.67 -1.67
CA LEU A 373 -17.63 2.12 -2.23
C LEU A 373 -18.52 0.93 -2.60
N GLN A 374 -17.96 -0.13 -3.18
CA GLN A 374 -18.70 -1.36 -3.47
C GLN A 374 -19.22 -2.05 -2.21
N TYR A 375 -18.42 -2.07 -1.12
CA TYR A 375 -18.82 -2.64 0.15
C TYR A 375 -19.94 -1.84 0.82
N LEU A 376 -19.81 -0.51 0.87
CA LEU A 376 -20.79 0.37 1.50
C LEU A 376 -22.10 0.45 0.71
N GLY A 377 -22.02 0.41 -0.63
CA GLY A 377 -23.14 0.69 -1.51
C GLY A 377 -23.40 2.20 -1.61
N SER A 378 -24.68 2.58 -1.70
CA SER A 378 -25.06 3.99 -1.72
C SER A 378 -24.74 4.66 -0.38
N THR A 379 -23.98 5.75 -0.43
CA THR A 379 -23.62 6.56 0.74
C THR A 379 -23.86 8.03 0.45
N GLU A 380 -24.02 8.82 1.50
CA GLU A 380 -23.79 10.27 1.47
C GLU A 380 -22.55 10.58 2.30
N GLY A 381 -21.92 11.74 2.08
CA GLY A 381 -20.68 12.02 2.77
C GLY A 381 -20.24 13.47 2.76
N VAL A 382 -19.14 13.71 3.46
CA VAL A 382 -18.55 15.03 3.60
C VAL A 382 -17.03 14.93 3.55
N GLN A 383 -16.45 15.79 2.72
CA GLN A 383 -15.01 16.02 2.71
C GLN A 383 -14.65 16.94 3.87
N VAL A 384 -13.79 16.47 4.78
CA VAL A 384 -13.38 17.21 5.98
C VAL A 384 -11.99 17.83 5.86
N ALA A 385 -11.18 17.34 4.91
CA ALA A 385 -9.84 17.84 4.66
C ALA A 385 -9.38 17.50 3.24
N TYR A 386 -8.46 18.31 2.73
CA TYR A 386 -7.68 18.05 1.52
C TYR A 386 -6.40 18.85 1.56
N ASP A 387 -5.31 18.29 1.03
CA ASP A 387 -4.06 19.01 0.84
C ASP A 387 -3.22 18.46 -0.33
N HIS A 388 -2.25 19.26 -0.77
CA HIS A 388 -1.15 18.85 -1.64
C HIS A 388 0.13 18.77 -0.82
N CYS A 389 0.63 17.56 -0.61
CA CYS A 389 1.88 17.32 0.10
C CYS A 389 3.07 17.30 -0.87
N PRO A 390 4.20 17.97 -0.57
CA PRO A 390 5.38 17.90 -1.41
C PRO A 390 5.95 16.47 -1.44
N ALA A 391 6.40 16.03 -2.63
CA ALA A 391 7.05 14.73 -2.83
C ALA A 391 8.55 14.84 -3.14
N ASP A 392 9.07 16.07 -3.30
CA ASP A 392 10.49 16.35 -3.42
C ASP A 392 10.84 17.66 -2.70
N ALA A 393 12.14 17.91 -2.50
CA ALA A 393 12.64 19.07 -1.78
C ALA A 393 12.41 20.40 -2.53
N GLN A 394 12.26 20.34 -3.86
CA GLN A 394 12.02 21.50 -4.71
C GLN A 394 10.54 21.84 -4.82
N ASN A 395 9.66 21.01 -4.24
CA ASN A 395 8.21 21.08 -4.40
C ASN A 395 7.80 21.10 -5.89
N HIS A 396 8.48 20.31 -6.72
CA HIS A 396 8.14 20.13 -8.14
C HIS A 396 7.21 18.93 -8.37
N SER A 397 7.17 18.02 -7.41
CA SER A 397 6.28 16.86 -7.37
C SER A 397 5.42 16.92 -6.11
N LEU A 398 4.23 16.36 -6.19
CA LEU A 398 3.30 16.35 -5.07
C LEU A 398 2.48 15.06 -5.01
N VAL A 399 1.99 14.79 -3.81
CA VAL A 399 0.94 13.81 -3.54
C VAL A 399 -0.30 14.57 -3.08
N SER A 400 -1.48 14.27 -3.63
CA SER A 400 -2.72 14.80 -3.09
C SER A 400 -3.32 13.84 -2.06
N ILE A 401 -3.88 14.41 -0.99
CA ILE A 401 -4.52 13.66 0.08
C ILE A 401 -5.87 14.27 0.43
N ALA A 402 -6.83 13.42 0.82
CA ALA A 402 -8.16 13.87 1.23
C ALA A 402 -8.66 13.07 2.42
N GLY A 403 -9.55 13.71 3.17
CA GLY A 403 -10.30 13.12 4.26
C GLY A 403 -11.78 13.14 3.96
N VAL A 404 -12.43 11.97 3.90
CA VAL A 404 -13.86 11.87 3.58
C VAL A 404 -14.55 10.96 4.60
N LEU A 405 -15.73 11.38 5.05
CA LEU A 405 -16.60 10.65 5.95
C LEU A 405 -17.87 10.23 5.18
N LEU A 406 -18.29 8.97 5.28
CA LEU A 406 -19.40 8.36 4.53
C LEU A 406 -20.44 7.69 5.45
N GLU A 407 -21.71 8.03 5.28
CA GLU A 407 -22.87 7.52 6.03
C GLU A 407 -23.60 6.38 5.34
#